data_AF-A0A484LGE6-F1
#
_entry.id   AF-A0A484LGE6-F1
#
_cell.length_a   1.000
_cell.length_b   1.000
_cell.length_c   1.000
_cell.angle_alpha   90.00
_cell.angle_beta   90.00
_cell.angle_gamma   90.00
#
_symmetry.space_group_name_H-M   'P 1'
#
loop_
_entity.id
_entity.type
_entity.pdbx_description
1 polymer ?
#
loop_
_entity_poly.entity_id
_entity_poly.type
_entity_poly.pdbx_seq_one_letter_code
_entity_poly.pdbx_strand_id
1 'polypeptide(L)'
;MIANFALCPFEAIKVRVQAHPHFGKGLADGFPKLYASEGVRGLYKGLIPLLGRNLPFSLVMFSTFEHTVDFTYKKIIQKRKEDCSRTQQLGVTCFAGYAAGSIGSIVSNPADNIVASLYNKKALTLKLAVKKIGIINLFTRSLPLRIMLVGPSLTLQWLFYDTIKVLSGWPTSGYIRPSSEEINHMLK
;
A
#
# COMPACT_ATOMS: atom_id res chain seq x y z
N MET A 1 -5.45 0.20 10.07
CA MET A 1 -4.92 -0.52 11.26
C MET A 1 -5.89 -1.57 11.79
N ILE A 2 -7.16 -1.24 12.09
CA ILE A 2 -8.16 -2.22 12.57
C ILE A 2 -8.35 -3.39 11.58
N ALA A 3 -8.42 -3.09 10.28
CA ALA A 3 -8.49 -4.11 9.24
C ALA A 3 -7.33 -5.11 9.31
N ASN A 4 -6.10 -4.65 9.56
CA ASN A 4 -4.95 -5.54 9.66
C ASN A 4 -5.06 -6.48 10.88
N PHE A 5 -5.60 -6.03 12.00
CA PHE A 5 -5.84 -6.91 13.15
C PHE A 5 -6.88 -8.01 12.87
N ALA A 6 -7.93 -7.68 12.11
CA ALA A 6 -8.96 -8.64 11.71
C ALA A 6 -8.46 -9.61 10.61
N LEU A 7 -7.63 -9.13 9.68
CA LEU A 7 -7.07 -9.91 8.58
C LEU A 7 -5.85 -10.74 8.97
N CYS A 8 -5.14 -10.37 10.04
CA CYS A 8 -3.95 -11.09 10.49
C CYS A 8 -4.12 -12.60 10.68
N PRO A 9 -5.16 -13.12 11.34
CA PRO A 9 -5.35 -14.57 11.42
C PRO A 9 -5.50 -15.20 10.02
N PHE A 10 -6.23 -14.56 9.10
CA PHE A 10 -6.40 -15.06 7.72
C PHE A 10 -5.10 -15.03 6.91
N GLU A 11 -4.34 -13.94 7.00
CA GLU A 11 -3.05 -13.81 6.32
C GLU A 11 -2.02 -14.79 6.90
N ALA A 12 -2.01 -15.00 8.22
CA ALA A 12 -1.14 -15.98 8.87
C ALA A 12 -1.41 -17.42 8.38
N ILE A 13 -2.69 -17.81 8.26
CA ILE A 13 -3.07 -19.12 7.73
C ILE A 13 -2.70 -19.22 6.24
N LYS A 14 -2.98 -18.18 5.45
CA LYS A 14 -2.65 -18.15 4.01
C LYS A 14 -1.15 -18.34 3.79
N VAL A 15 -0.31 -17.60 4.51
CA VAL A 15 1.14 -17.71 4.40
C VAL A 15 1.62 -19.09 4.85
N ARG A 16 1.04 -19.68 5.91
CA ARG A 16 1.36 -21.06 6.36
C ARG A 16 1.02 -22.11 5.30
N VAL A 17 -0.17 -22.03 4.71
CA VAL A 17 -0.64 -22.92 3.64
C VAL A 17 0.23 -22.78 2.38
N GLN A 18 0.64 -21.55 2.03
CA GLN A 18 1.54 -21.31 0.90
C GLN A 18 2.99 -21.75 1.16
N ALA A 19 3.46 -21.62 2.40
CA ALA A 19 4.83 -22.00 2.78
C ALA A 19 5.00 -23.51 3.00
N HIS A 20 3.94 -24.21 3.39
CA HIS A 20 3.96 -25.64 3.68
C HIS A 20 2.88 -26.37 2.88
N PRO A 21 3.24 -26.97 1.72
CA PRO A 21 2.29 -27.67 0.86
C PRO A 21 1.54 -28.83 1.55
N HIS A 22 2.12 -29.40 2.61
CA HIS A 22 1.55 -30.50 3.39
C HIS A 22 0.69 -30.06 4.59
N PHE A 23 0.57 -28.76 4.86
CA PHE A 23 -0.12 -28.26 6.07
C PHE A 23 -1.66 -28.26 5.89
N GLY A 24 -2.15 -27.99 4.68
CA GLY A 24 -3.57 -28.08 4.35
C GLY A 24 -3.89 -27.57 2.95
N LYS A 25 -5.02 -28.01 2.36
CA LYS A 25 -5.41 -27.63 0.98
C LYS A 25 -6.02 -26.23 0.88
N GLY A 26 -6.27 -25.54 1.99
CA GLY A 26 -6.87 -24.21 2.01
C GLY A 26 -7.05 -23.64 3.42
N LEU A 27 -7.68 -22.47 3.51
CA LEU A 27 -7.89 -21.73 4.77
C LEU A 27 -8.76 -22.51 5.77
N ALA A 28 -9.82 -23.17 5.28
CA ALA A 28 -10.76 -23.92 6.12
C ALA A 28 -10.12 -25.18 6.77
N ASP A 29 -9.14 -25.79 6.10
CA ASP A 29 -8.41 -26.95 6.60
C ASP A 29 -7.18 -26.52 7.43
N GLY A 30 -6.56 -25.39 7.08
CA GLY A 30 -5.39 -24.85 7.78
C GLY A 30 -5.69 -24.18 9.11
N PHE A 31 -6.87 -23.56 9.28
CA PHE A 31 -7.25 -22.87 10.51
C PHE A 31 -7.31 -23.80 11.75
N PRO A 32 -8.09 -24.90 11.75
CA PRO A 32 -8.17 -25.79 12.91
C PRO A 32 -6.83 -26.44 13.23
N LYS A 33 -6.01 -26.78 12.22
CA LYS A 33 -4.67 -27.35 12.40
C LYS A 33 -3.70 -26.36 13.05
N LEU A 34 -3.72 -25.10 12.61
CA LEU A 34 -2.86 -24.05 13.16
C LEU A 34 -3.25 -23.70 14.60
N TYR A 35 -4.56 -23.65 14.87
CA TYR A 35 -5.09 -23.43 16.21
C TYR A 35 -4.72 -24.59 17.16
N ALA A 36 -4.83 -25.84 16.70
CA ALA A 36 -4.45 -27.01 17.49
C ALA A 36 -2.92 -27.08 17.74
N SER A 37 -2.09 -26.63 16.81
CA SER A 37 -0.63 -26.73 16.94
C SER A 37 0.01 -25.60 17.77
N GLU A 38 -0.46 -24.36 17.61
CA GLU A 38 0.20 -23.17 18.20
C GLU A 38 -0.77 -22.23 18.94
N GLY A 39 -2.06 -22.58 18.99
CA GLY A 39 -3.10 -21.78 19.62
C GLY A 39 -3.26 -20.39 19.02
N VAL A 40 -3.90 -19.50 19.78
CA VAL A 40 -4.12 -18.09 19.40
C VAL A 40 -2.79 -17.35 19.22
N ARG A 41 -1.75 -17.72 19.97
CA ARG A 41 -0.44 -17.08 19.91
C ARG A 41 0.28 -17.34 18.57
N GLY A 42 0.05 -18.50 17.95
CA GLY A 42 0.55 -18.82 16.60
C GLY A 42 -0.07 -17.95 15.50
N LEU A 43 -1.35 -17.58 15.64
CA LEU A 43 -2.05 -16.70 14.69
C LEU A 43 -1.49 -15.27 14.69
N TYR A 44 -1.08 -14.77 15.87
CA TYR A 44 -0.53 -13.42 16.01
C TYR A 44 1.00 -13.35 15.97
N LYS A 45 1.72 -14.48 15.92
CA LYS A 45 3.20 -14.48 15.83
C LYS A 45 3.73 -13.77 14.58
N GLY A 46 2.95 -13.79 13.49
CA GLY A 46 3.24 -13.07 12.25
C GLY A 46 2.72 -11.62 12.21
N LEU A 47 1.94 -11.19 13.20
CA LEU A 47 1.31 -9.86 13.24
C LEU A 47 2.35 -8.73 13.20
N ILE A 48 3.39 -8.82 14.05
CA ILE A 48 4.43 -7.78 14.13
C ILE A 48 5.18 -7.60 12.81
N PRO A 49 5.75 -8.65 12.18
CA PRO A 49 6.43 -8.48 10.90
C PRO A 49 5.48 -8.09 9.76
N LEU A 50 4.22 -8.52 9.81
CA LEU A 50 3.21 -8.15 8.83
C LEU A 50 2.81 -6.67 8.95
N LEU A 51 2.52 -6.19 10.15
CA LEU A 51 2.28 -4.78 10.43
C LEU A 51 3.51 -3.93 10.09
N GLY A 52 4.71 -4.41 10.43
CA GLY A 52 5.97 -3.71 10.13
C GLY A 52 6.22 -3.53 8.64
N ARG A 53 5.65 -4.37 7.77
CA ARG A 53 5.73 -4.22 6.31
C ARG A 53 4.55 -3.42 5.74
N ASN A 54 3.33 -3.75 6.13
CA ASN A 54 2.13 -3.15 5.56
C ASN A 54 1.93 -1.70 6.01
N LEU A 55 2.29 -1.36 7.26
CA LEU A 55 2.10 -0.01 7.80
C LEU A 55 2.96 1.02 7.05
N PRO A 56 4.28 0.84 6.87
CA PRO A 56 5.08 1.80 6.11
C PRO A 56 4.62 1.93 4.66
N PHE A 57 4.25 0.81 4.03
CA PHE A 57 3.74 0.82 2.66
C PHE A 57 2.46 1.66 2.53
N SER A 58 1.48 1.43 3.41
CA SER A 58 0.24 2.21 3.42
C SER A 58 0.46 3.69 3.71
N LEU A 59 1.38 4.03 4.63
CA LEU A 59 1.71 5.42 4.96
C LEU A 59 2.32 6.17 3.77
N VAL A 60 3.32 5.56 3.12
CA VAL A 60 3.97 6.17 1.94
C VAL A 60 2.97 6.34 0.80
N MET A 61 2.13 5.33 0.54
CA MET A 61 1.11 5.43 -0.50
C MET A 61 0.10 6.54 -0.22
N PHE A 62 -0.45 6.59 0.99
CA PHE A 62 -1.45 7.58 1.35
C PHE A 62 -0.87 9.00 1.29
N SER A 63 0.32 9.21 1.85
CA SER A 63 1.02 10.49 1.78
C SER A 63 1.32 10.92 0.33
N THR A 64 1.75 9.98 -0.51
CA THR A 64 2.04 10.27 -1.92
C THR A 64 0.77 10.57 -2.70
N PHE A 65 -0.31 9.83 -2.44
CA PHE A 65 -1.62 10.09 -3.04
C PHE A 65 -2.11 11.50 -2.70
N GLU A 66 -2.10 11.87 -1.43
CA GLU A 66 -2.51 13.22 -0.98
C GLU A 66 -1.65 14.32 -1.59
N HIS A 67 -0.32 14.15 -1.59
CA HIS A 67 0.57 15.11 -2.23
C HIS A 67 0.33 15.23 -3.74
N THR A 68 0.07 14.13 -4.43
CA THR A 68 -0.20 14.17 -5.86
C THR A 68 -1.52 14.85 -6.15
N VAL A 69 -2.56 14.55 -5.37
CA VAL A 69 -3.86 15.23 -5.47
C VAL A 69 -3.71 16.73 -5.22
N ASP A 70 -3.07 17.13 -4.12
CA ASP A 70 -2.84 18.55 -3.76
C ASP A 70 -2.06 19.28 -4.86
N PHE A 71 -1.01 18.64 -5.39
CA PHE A 71 -0.21 19.19 -6.48
C PHE A 71 -1.02 19.34 -7.77
N THR A 72 -1.77 18.32 -8.17
CA THR A 72 -2.59 18.35 -9.39
C THR A 72 -3.69 19.42 -9.30
N TYR A 73 -4.37 19.55 -8.16
CA TYR A 73 -5.39 20.60 -7.99
C TYR A 73 -4.80 22.01 -7.99
N LYS A 74 -3.65 22.22 -7.33
CA LYS A 74 -2.99 23.54 -7.24
C LYS A 74 -2.31 23.98 -8.54
N LYS A 75 -1.61 23.08 -9.23
CA LYS A 75 -0.80 23.41 -10.42
C LYS A 75 -1.54 23.26 -11.75
N ILE A 76 -2.45 22.29 -11.88
CA ILE A 76 -3.03 21.92 -13.18
C ILE A 76 -4.47 22.45 -13.30
N ILE A 77 -5.27 22.30 -12.25
CA ILE A 77 -6.71 22.60 -12.32
C ILE A 77 -7.05 24.02 -11.89
N GLN A 78 -6.29 24.62 -10.95
CA GLN A 78 -6.51 26.00 -10.45
C GLN A 78 -7.99 26.33 -10.14
N LYS A 79 -8.77 25.33 -9.72
CA LYS A 79 -10.18 25.45 -9.31
C LYS A 79 -10.41 24.69 -8.01
N ARG A 80 -11.38 25.14 -7.21
CA ARG A 80 -11.82 24.40 -6.01
C ARG A 80 -12.35 23.04 -6.44
N LYS A 81 -12.11 22.02 -5.61
CA LYS A 81 -12.59 20.64 -5.80
C LYS A 81 -14.09 20.57 -6.12
N GLU A 82 -14.84 21.52 -5.56
CA GLU A 82 -16.28 21.69 -5.60
C GLU A 82 -16.80 22.10 -6.99
N ASP A 83 -15.98 22.80 -7.79
CA ASP A 83 -16.35 23.29 -9.14
C ASP A 83 -15.95 22.33 -10.27
N CYS A 84 -15.27 21.23 -9.94
CA CYS A 84 -14.84 20.25 -10.93
C CYS A 84 -15.96 19.29 -11.30
N SER A 85 -16.10 19.01 -12.61
CA SER A 85 -16.97 17.95 -13.10
C SER A 85 -16.56 16.59 -12.51
N ARG A 86 -17.53 15.69 -12.29
CA ARG A 86 -17.30 14.33 -11.76
C ARG A 86 -16.21 13.59 -12.53
N THR A 87 -16.13 13.79 -13.85
CA THR A 87 -15.10 13.19 -14.72
C THR A 87 -13.70 13.75 -14.42
N GLN A 88 -13.57 15.04 -14.12
CA GLN A 88 -12.29 15.63 -13.70
C GLN A 88 -11.87 15.09 -12.33
N GLN A 89 -12.79 15.01 -11.37
CA GLN A 89 -12.49 14.47 -10.04
C GLN A 89 -12.03 13.01 -10.08
N LEU A 90 -12.69 12.17 -10.90
CA LEU A 90 -12.27 10.79 -11.12
C LEU A 90 -10.94 10.72 -11.89
N GLY A 91 -10.73 11.58 -12.89
CA GLY A 91 -9.47 11.65 -13.64
C GLY A 91 -8.27 12.00 -12.76
N VAL A 92 -8.41 12.96 -11.84
CA VAL A 92 -7.37 13.31 -10.88
C VAL A 92 -7.09 12.13 -9.94
N THR A 93 -8.12 11.43 -9.49
CA THR A 93 -7.99 10.23 -8.65
C THR A 93 -7.23 9.13 -9.38
N CYS A 94 -7.50 8.93 -10.67
CA CYS A 94 -6.78 7.95 -11.48
C CYS A 94 -5.28 8.27 -11.59
N PHE A 95 -4.97 9.54 -11.89
CA PHE A 95 -3.60 10.01 -12.01
C PHE A 95 -2.86 9.92 -10.67
N ALA A 96 -3.49 10.40 -9.59
CA ALA A 96 -2.93 10.32 -8.26
C ALA A 96 -2.72 8.89 -7.78
N GLY A 97 -3.67 7.99 -8.05
CA GLY A 97 -3.55 6.56 -7.74
C GLY A 97 -2.39 5.90 -8.48
N TYR A 98 -2.21 6.22 -9.77
CA TYR A 98 -1.12 5.66 -10.57
C TYR A 98 0.25 6.21 -10.15
N ALA A 99 0.34 7.52 -9.91
CA ALA A 99 1.55 8.16 -9.41
C ALA A 99 1.94 7.63 -8.02
N ALA A 100 0.97 7.52 -7.10
CA ALA A 100 1.18 6.94 -5.78
C ALA A 100 1.64 5.48 -5.85
N GLY A 101 1.07 4.68 -6.75
CA GLY A 101 1.50 3.29 -6.95
C GLY A 101 2.91 3.18 -7.53
N SER A 102 3.29 4.09 -8.43
CA SER A 102 4.62 4.14 -9.04
C SER A 102 5.69 4.56 -8.03
N ILE A 103 5.47 5.67 -7.32
CA ILE A 103 6.38 6.18 -6.28
C ILE A 103 6.44 5.21 -5.09
N GLY A 104 5.31 4.69 -4.65
CA GLY A 104 5.24 3.68 -3.61
C GLY A 104 6.03 2.42 -3.98
N SER A 105 6.00 2.01 -5.25
CA SER A 105 6.82 0.91 -5.75
C SER A 105 8.31 1.24 -5.70
N ILE A 106 8.73 2.45 -6.09
CA ILE A 106 10.14 2.89 -6.05
C ILE A 106 10.67 2.87 -4.61
N VAL A 107 9.93 3.47 -3.68
CA VAL A 107 10.35 3.61 -2.27
C VAL A 107 10.36 2.25 -1.58
N SER A 108 9.39 1.37 -1.90
CA SER A 108 9.26 0.07 -1.24
C SER A 108 10.10 -1.03 -1.88
N ASN A 109 10.58 -0.85 -3.12
CA ASN A 109 11.41 -1.84 -3.81
C ASN A 109 12.66 -2.29 -3.04
N PRO A 110 13.49 -1.38 -2.52
CA PRO A 110 14.68 -1.78 -1.78
C PRO A 110 14.33 -2.59 -0.53
N ALA A 111 13.34 -2.14 0.24
CA ALA A 111 12.91 -2.81 1.47
C ALA A 111 12.36 -4.21 1.19
N ASP A 112 11.49 -4.35 0.18
CA ASP A 112 10.91 -5.65 -0.18
C ASP A 112 11.97 -6.64 -0.71
N ASN A 113 12.93 -6.17 -1.51
CA ASN A 113 14.01 -7.01 -2.01
C ASN A 113 14.96 -7.49 -0.89
N ILE A 114 15.21 -6.64 0.11
CA ILE A 114 16.00 -7.02 1.30
C ILE A 114 15.23 -8.04 2.14
N VAL A 115 13.96 -7.75 2.45
CA VAL A 115 13.10 -8.64 3.25
C VAL A 115 12.96 -10.00 2.56
N ALA A 116 12.72 -10.04 1.26
CA ALA A 116 12.66 -11.28 0.48
C ALA A 116 13.98 -12.07 0.50
N SER A 117 15.13 -11.38 0.50
CA SER A 117 16.45 -12.03 0.59
C SER A 117 16.71 -12.67 1.96
N LEU A 118 16.28 -11.99 3.03
CA LEU A 118 16.35 -12.50 4.40
C LEU A 118 15.40 -13.70 4.59
N TYR A 119 14.16 -13.61 4.12
CA TYR A 119 13.20 -14.72 4.19
C TYR A 119 13.66 -15.97 3.45
N ASN A 120 14.25 -15.81 2.26
CA ASN A 120 14.77 -16.93 1.48
C ASN A 120 16.14 -17.46 1.97
N LYS A 121 16.59 -17.05 3.18
CA LYS A 121 17.89 -17.42 3.78
C LYS A 121 19.10 -17.13 2.88
N LYS A 122 18.97 -16.24 1.88
CA LYS A 122 20.07 -15.90 0.97
C LYS A 122 21.14 -15.04 1.64
N ALA A 123 20.81 -14.40 2.76
CA ALA A 123 21.70 -13.64 3.62
C ALA A 123 21.24 -13.67 5.09
N LEU A 124 22.18 -13.72 6.03
CA LEU A 124 21.93 -13.70 7.49
C LEU A 124 21.83 -12.28 8.07
N THR A 125 22.32 -11.26 7.37
CA THR A 125 22.34 -9.86 7.85
C THR A 125 21.97 -8.88 6.74
N LEU A 126 21.30 -7.78 7.09
CA LEU A 126 20.90 -6.71 6.19
C LEU A 126 22.05 -6.22 5.29
N LYS A 127 23.24 -5.99 5.88
CA LYS A 127 24.45 -5.56 5.17
C LYS A 127 24.95 -6.60 4.16
N LEU A 128 24.84 -7.89 4.48
CA LEU A 128 25.20 -9.00 3.59
C LEU A 128 24.20 -9.13 2.43
N ALA A 129 22.90 -8.89 2.68
CA ALA A 129 21.88 -8.89 1.63
C ALA A 129 22.12 -7.76 0.62
N VAL A 130 22.39 -6.54 1.10
CA VAL A 130 22.68 -5.38 0.24
C VAL A 130 23.97 -5.60 -0.55
N LYS A 131 25.04 -6.11 0.08
CA LYS A 131 26.31 -6.37 -0.60
C LYS A 131 26.21 -7.49 -1.65
N LYS A 132 25.37 -8.52 -1.40
CA LYS A 132 25.19 -9.66 -2.31
C LYS A 132 24.25 -9.36 -3.49
N ILE A 133 23.26 -8.50 -3.30
CA ILE A 133 22.34 -8.10 -4.38
C ILE A 133 22.94 -6.95 -5.21
N GLY A 134 23.61 -6.00 -4.55
CA GLY A 134 24.07 -4.75 -5.14
C GLY A 134 22.97 -3.68 -5.11
N ILE A 135 23.33 -2.45 -4.77
CA ILE A 135 22.39 -1.32 -4.58
C ILE A 135 21.58 -1.06 -5.86
N ILE A 136 22.22 -1.09 -7.02
CA ILE A 136 21.56 -0.85 -8.32
C ILE A 136 20.49 -1.92 -8.59
N ASN A 137 20.84 -3.19 -8.44
CA ASN A 137 19.91 -4.31 -8.63
C ASN A 137 18.78 -4.32 -7.61
N LEU A 138 19.00 -3.74 -6.43
CA LEU A 138 17.96 -3.58 -5.40
C LEU A 138 16.82 -2.68 -5.88
N PHE A 139 17.13 -1.68 -6.73
CA PHE A 139 16.16 -0.75 -7.27
C PHE A 139 15.64 -1.14 -8.65
N THR A 140 16.43 -1.76 -9.52
CA THR A 140 16.04 -1.99 -10.92
C THR A 140 15.41 -3.36 -11.19
N ARG A 141 15.80 -4.42 -10.44
CA ARG A 141 15.47 -5.81 -10.80
C ARG A 141 13.98 -6.16 -10.76
N SER A 142 13.22 -5.52 -9.87
CA SER A 142 11.81 -5.85 -9.61
C SER A 142 10.87 -4.68 -9.93
N LEU A 143 11.42 -3.51 -10.26
CA LEU A 143 10.66 -2.26 -10.31
C LEU A 143 9.66 -2.17 -11.48
N PRO A 144 10.02 -2.52 -12.73
CA PRO A 144 9.09 -2.40 -13.85
C PRO A 144 7.84 -3.28 -13.66
N LEU A 145 8.04 -4.53 -13.24
CA LEU A 145 6.95 -5.47 -12.94
C LEU A 145 6.07 -4.95 -11.80
N ARG A 146 6.67 -4.36 -10.76
CA ARG A 146 5.91 -3.79 -9.65
C ARG A 146 5.12 -2.57 -10.07
N ILE A 147 5.68 -1.65 -10.86
CA ILE A 147 4.94 -0.49 -11.35
C ILE A 147 3.76 -0.94 -12.22
N MET A 148 3.97 -1.91 -13.12
CA MET A 148 2.92 -2.47 -13.98
C MET A 148 1.81 -3.20 -13.20
N LEU A 149 2.13 -3.83 -12.07
CA LEU A 149 1.14 -4.56 -11.28
C LEU A 149 0.47 -3.67 -10.23
N VAL A 150 1.27 -2.94 -9.45
CA VAL A 150 0.84 -2.16 -8.28
C VAL A 150 0.16 -0.87 -8.71
N GLY A 151 0.67 -0.19 -9.74
CA GLY A 151 0.10 1.06 -10.26
C GLY A 151 -1.37 0.92 -10.66
N PRO A 152 -1.70 0.08 -11.66
CA PRO A 152 -3.09 -0.13 -12.09
C PRO A 152 -3.98 -0.70 -11.00
N SER A 153 -3.48 -1.62 -10.18
CA SER A 153 -4.25 -2.20 -9.07
C SER A 153 -4.69 -1.14 -8.06
N LEU A 154 -3.81 -0.21 -7.70
CA LEU A 154 -4.12 0.89 -6.79
C LEU A 154 -5.04 1.92 -7.41
N THR A 155 -4.77 2.28 -8.67
CA THR A 155 -5.66 3.15 -9.44
C THR A 155 -7.08 2.60 -9.42
N LEU A 156 -7.25 1.30 -9.63
CA LEU A 156 -8.57 0.67 -9.63
C LEU A 156 -9.23 0.69 -8.23
N GLN A 157 -8.47 0.42 -7.16
CA GLN A 157 -8.97 0.49 -5.79
C GLN A 157 -9.51 1.88 -5.44
N TRP A 158 -8.72 2.92 -5.73
CA TRP A 158 -9.10 4.31 -5.47
C TRP A 158 -10.23 4.77 -6.38
N LEU A 159 -10.21 4.40 -7.65
CA LEU A 159 -11.28 4.73 -8.61
C LEU A 159 -12.61 4.11 -8.18
N PHE A 160 -12.61 2.83 -7.80
CA PHE A 160 -13.81 2.15 -7.34
C PHE A 160 -14.36 2.80 -6.07
N TYR A 161 -13.48 3.10 -5.11
CA TYR A 161 -13.85 3.78 -3.86
C TYR A 161 -14.45 5.17 -4.10
N ASP A 162 -13.81 5.98 -4.95
CA ASP A 162 -14.29 7.34 -5.25
C ASP A 162 -15.53 7.33 -6.13
N THR A 163 -15.70 6.33 -7.00
CA THR A 163 -16.95 6.14 -7.76
C THR A 163 -18.12 5.88 -6.80
N ILE A 164 -17.95 5.00 -5.81
CA ILE A 164 -18.99 4.74 -4.79
C ILE A 164 -19.31 6.01 -4.00
N LYS A 165 -18.29 6.79 -3.61
CA LYS A 165 -18.50 8.07 -2.90
C LYS A 165 -19.29 9.07 -3.73
N VAL A 166 -18.88 9.28 -4.98
CA VAL A 166 -19.54 10.24 -5.89
C VAL A 166 -20.98 9.82 -6.17
N LEU A 167 -21.24 8.52 -6.33
CA LEU A 167 -22.61 7.99 -6.45
C LEU A 167 -23.44 8.20 -5.18
N SER A 168 -22.80 8.15 -4.01
CA SER A 168 -23.43 8.39 -2.71
C SER A 168 -23.58 9.88 -2.37
N GLY A 169 -23.15 10.79 -3.25
CA GLY A 169 -23.22 12.25 -3.05
C GLY A 169 -22.06 12.86 -2.26
N TRP A 170 -21.01 12.08 -1.97
CA TRP A 170 -19.83 12.55 -1.22
C TRP A 170 -18.71 13.02 -2.17
N PRO A 171 -17.89 13.99 -1.76
CA PRO A 171 -16.74 14.44 -2.55
C PRO A 171 -15.66 13.35 -2.67
N THR A 172 -14.87 13.41 -3.74
CA THR A 172 -13.75 12.50 -3.99
C THR A 172 -12.60 12.65 -2.99
N SER A 173 -11.83 11.58 -2.83
CA SER A 173 -10.80 11.49 -1.80
C SER A 173 -9.62 12.42 -2.04
N GLY A 174 -8.87 12.70 -0.97
CA GLY A 174 -7.69 13.57 -0.96
C GLY A 174 -7.96 14.90 -0.24
N TYR A 175 -7.13 15.20 0.76
CA TYR A 175 -7.17 16.46 1.48
C TYR A 175 -6.41 17.53 0.69
N ILE A 176 -7.05 18.68 0.44
CA ILE A 176 -6.33 19.84 -0.11
C ILE A 176 -5.85 20.65 1.08
N ARG A 177 -4.54 20.85 1.20
CA ARG A 177 -4.03 21.75 2.23
C ARG A 177 -4.41 23.18 1.85
N PRO A 178 -5.06 23.94 2.75
CA PRO A 178 -5.39 25.34 2.49
C PRO A 178 -4.12 26.10 2.09
N SER A 179 -4.22 26.96 1.09
CA SER A 179 -3.06 27.73 0.62
C SER A 179 -2.59 28.69 1.73
N SER A 180 -1.31 29.06 1.71
CA SER A 180 -0.77 30.03 2.68
C SER A 180 -1.52 31.38 2.64
N GLU A 181 -2.13 31.72 1.51
CA GLU A 181 -2.99 32.90 1.35
C GLU A 181 -4.35 32.73 2.06
N GLU A 182 -4.99 31.55 1.96
CA GLU A 182 -6.23 31.25 2.69
C GLU A 182 -6.00 31.19 4.21
N ILE A 183 -4.86 30.64 4.65
CA ILE A 183 -4.49 30.60 6.07
C ILE A 183 -4.34 32.02 6.62
N ASN A 184 -3.68 32.91 5.87
CA ASN A 184 -3.54 34.33 6.27
C ASN A 184 -4.87 35.08 6.27
N HIS A 185 -5.85 34.64 5.48
CA HIS A 185 -7.19 35.24 5.41
C HIS A 185 -8.16 34.69 6.49
N MET A 186 -7.89 33.51 7.06
CA MET A 186 -8.64 32.94 8.18
C MET A 186 -8.13 33.38 9.55
N LEU A 187 -6.89 33.89 9.61
CA LEU A 187 -6.26 34.42 10.82
C LEU A 187 -6.45 35.94 11.01
N LYS A 188 -7.16 36.60 10.07
CA LYS A 188 -7.65 37.98 10.19
C LYS A 188 -9.14 37.97 10.48
#